data_AF-A0A1B0C5U7-F1
#
_entry.id   AF-A0A1B0C5U7-F1
#
_cell.length_a   1.000
_cell.length_b   1.000
_cell.length_c   1.000
_cell.angle_alpha   90.00
_cell.angle_beta   90.00
_cell.angle_gamma   90.00
#
_symmetry.space_group_name_H-M   'P 1'
#
loop_
_entity.id
_entity.type
_entity.pdbx_description
1 polymer ?
#
loop_
_entity_poly.entity_id
_entity_poly.type
_entity_poly.pdbx_seq_one_letter_code
_entity_poly.pdbx_strand_id
1 'polypeptide(L)'
;MGGLPYYGQVTSDFVTFKRFCISLKKRVITLRETLLNQLKLKIIYTSSKIARGRFQRTSDKLAFMGSLKNERIKREQAATTTAAATTSA
;
A
#
# COMPACT_ATOMS: atom_id res chain seq x y z
N MET A 1 1.62 1.25 -0.94
CA MET A 1 3.04 1.25 -0.51
C MET A 1 3.14 1.72 0.94
N GLY A 2 3.48 0.85 1.90
CA GLY A 2 3.76 1.26 3.29
C GLY A 2 2.58 1.74 4.14
N GLY A 3 1.34 1.62 3.65
CA GLY A 3 0.13 2.04 4.37
C GLY A 3 -0.05 3.56 4.50
N LEU A 4 -1.16 3.97 5.11
CA LEU A 4 -1.41 5.37 5.45
C LEU A 4 -0.65 5.72 6.73
N PRO A 5 0.15 6.81 6.77
CA PRO A 5 0.95 7.15 7.95
C PRO A 5 0.06 7.36 9.17
N TYR A 6 0.38 6.73 10.30
CA TYR A 6 -0.38 6.75 11.56
C TYR A 6 -1.79 6.12 11.52
N TYR A 7 -2.24 5.58 10.38
CA TYR A 7 -3.52 4.87 10.28
C TYR A 7 -3.33 3.37 10.09
N GLY A 8 -2.55 2.97 9.07
CA GLY A 8 -2.35 1.57 8.69
C GLY A 8 -2.98 1.25 7.33
N GLN A 9 -3.41 0.01 7.16
CA GLN A 9 -4.10 -0.47 5.97
C GLN A 9 -5.62 -0.28 6.12
N VAL A 10 -6.27 0.11 5.02
CA VAL A 10 -7.74 0.21 4.93
C VAL A 10 -8.23 -1.09 4.27
N THR A 11 -8.99 -1.90 5.00
CA THR A 11 -9.56 -3.17 4.51
C THR A 11 -11.05 -3.12 4.24
N SER A 12 -11.75 -2.16 4.85
CA SER A 12 -13.20 -1.98 4.72
C SER A 12 -13.56 -0.96 3.63
N ASP A 13 -14.85 -0.82 3.37
CA ASP A 13 -15.39 0.20 2.47
C ASP A 13 -14.95 1.60 2.89
N PHE A 14 -14.65 2.44 1.90
CA PHE A 14 -14.12 3.77 2.12
C PHE A 14 -14.76 4.80 1.19
N VAL A 15 -14.85 6.03 1.69
CA VAL A 15 -15.34 7.19 0.93
C VAL A 15 -14.17 8.15 0.68
N THR A 16 -14.04 8.64 -0.55
CA THR A 16 -13.02 9.63 -0.92
C THR A 16 -13.64 11.02 -1.00
N PHE A 17 -13.17 11.94 -0.16
CA PHE A 17 -13.59 13.34 -0.21
C PHE A 17 -12.74 14.16 -1.18
N LYS A 18 -13.37 15.13 -1.84
CA LYS A 18 -12.66 16.14 -2.61
C LYS A 18 -11.98 17.11 -1.64
N ARG A 19 -10.64 17.09 -1.60
CA ARG A 19 -9.75 17.92 -0.75
C ARG A 19 -9.71 17.45 0.72
N PHE A 20 -9.68 18.40 1.65
CA PHE A 20 -9.37 18.18 3.06
C PHE A 20 -10.65 18.05 3.88
N CYS A 21 -10.61 17.17 4.88
CA CYS A 21 -11.61 17.09 5.95
C CYS A 21 -10.94 17.59 7.24
N ILE A 22 -11.68 18.30 8.08
CA ILE A 22 -11.21 18.96 9.32
C ILE A 22 -10.56 18.03 10.36
N SER A 23 -10.58 16.72 10.15
CA SER A 23 -10.24 15.75 11.17
C SER A 23 -8.81 15.23 11.12
N LEU A 24 -8.25 14.99 12.31
CA LEU A 24 -7.04 14.19 12.48
C LEU A 24 -7.36 12.72 12.16
N LYS A 25 -6.34 11.97 11.71
CA LYS A 25 -6.45 10.55 11.34
C LYS A 25 -7.06 9.73 12.50
N LYS A 26 -7.87 8.70 12.18
CA LYS A 26 -8.57 7.79 13.13
C LYS A 26 -9.79 8.36 13.88
N ARG A 27 -10.20 9.60 13.64
CA ARG A 27 -11.42 10.16 14.26
C ARG A 27 -12.68 9.76 13.50
N VAL A 28 -13.76 9.52 14.25
CA VAL A 28 -15.10 9.28 13.71
C VAL A 28 -15.63 10.57 13.08
N ILE A 29 -16.22 10.46 11.89
CA ILE A 29 -16.81 11.57 11.15
C ILE A 29 -18.24 11.17 10.77
N THR A 30 -19.22 11.99 11.13
CA THR A 30 -20.61 11.82 10.69
C THR A 30 -20.79 12.49 9.32
N LEU A 31 -21.40 11.77 8.38
CA LEU A 31 -21.66 12.26 7.02
C LEU A 31 -23.15 12.58 6.90
N ARG A 32 -23.46 13.74 6.31
CA ARG A 32 -24.82 14.15 5.94
C ARG A 32 -24.92 14.13 4.42
N GLU A 33 -26.05 13.65 3.92
CA GLU A 33 -26.33 13.65 2.50
C GLU A 33 -26.35 15.08 1.94
N THR A 34 -25.78 15.24 0.75
CA THR A 34 -25.72 16.51 0.02
C THR A 34 -26.20 16.29 -1.40
N LEU A 35 -26.80 17.31 -2.00
CA LEU A 35 -27.44 17.26 -3.32
C LEU A 35 -26.46 17.27 -4.51
N LEU A 36 -25.18 16.94 -4.30
CA LEU A 36 -24.15 17.08 -5.34
C LEU A 36 -23.97 15.80 -6.15
N ASN A 37 -23.80 15.99 -7.47
CA ASN A 37 -23.67 14.91 -8.45
C ASN A 37 -22.38 14.09 -8.30
N GLN A 38 -22.44 12.84 -8.75
CA GLN A 38 -21.31 11.91 -8.78
C GLN A 38 -20.23 12.38 -9.77
N LEU A 39 -18.96 12.33 -9.34
CA LEU A 39 -17.80 12.69 -10.16
C LEU A 39 -17.08 11.42 -10.63
N LYS A 40 -16.75 11.35 -11.93
CA LYS A 40 -15.93 10.25 -12.49
C LYS A 40 -14.44 10.51 -12.26
N LEU A 41 -13.78 9.66 -11.47
CA LEU A 41 -12.35 9.72 -11.24
C LEU A 41 -11.58 9.05 -12.38
N LYS A 42 -10.47 9.67 -12.84
CA LYS A 42 -9.57 9.10 -13.85
C LYS A 42 -8.43 8.28 -13.25
N ILE A 43 -7.71 8.83 -12.27
CA ILE A 43 -6.53 8.19 -11.65
C ILE A 43 -6.50 8.50 -10.15
N ILE A 44 -6.15 7.49 -9.35
CA ILE A 44 -5.95 7.61 -7.90
C ILE A 44 -4.46 7.50 -7.59
N TYR A 45 -3.95 8.40 -6.75
CA TYR A 45 -2.55 8.37 -6.30
C TYR A 45 -2.34 7.40 -5.13
N THR A 46 -1.69 6.26 -5.37
CA THR A 46 -1.42 5.21 -4.35
C THR A 46 0.06 5.10 -3.93
N SER A 47 0.87 6.08 -4.35
CA SER A 47 2.28 6.16 -3.96
C SER A 47 2.44 6.35 -2.45
N SER A 48 3.62 5.99 -1.95
CA SER A 48 3.96 6.19 -0.53
C SER A 48 3.78 7.65 -0.13
N LYS A 49 3.09 7.86 0.99
CA LYS A 49 2.99 9.16 1.67
C LYS A 49 4.07 9.35 2.75
N ILE A 50 4.88 8.32 2.99
CA ILE A 50 6.10 8.42 3.79
C ILE A 50 7.17 8.99 2.87
N ALA A 51 7.69 10.17 3.22
CA ALA A 51 8.63 10.94 2.41
C ALA A 51 8.10 11.20 0.98
N ARG A 52 8.95 11.05 -0.05
CA ARG A 52 8.62 11.35 -1.45
C ARG A 52 8.33 10.05 -2.22
N GLY A 53 7.05 9.71 -2.37
CA GLY A 53 6.61 8.53 -3.11
C GLY A 53 6.89 8.63 -4.62
N ARG A 54 7.59 7.63 -5.17
CA ARG A 54 7.96 7.54 -6.60
C ARG A 54 7.14 6.52 -7.39
N PHE A 55 6.71 5.43 -6.74
CA PHE A 55 6.07 4.28 -7.39
C PHE A 55 4.64 4.09 -6.90
N GLN A 56 3.78 3.64 -7.82
CA GLN A 56 2.35 3.43 -7.58
C GLN A 56 2.07 2.04 -7.02
N ARG A 57 2.71 1.02 -7.60
CA ARG A 57 2.64 -0.38 -7.16
C ARG A 57 4.01 -0.89 -6.73
N THR A 58 4.00 -1.96 -5.94
CA THR A 58 5.22 -2.71 -5.56
C THR A 58 5.89 -3.34 -6.77
N SER A 59 5.12 -3.85 -7.73
CA SER A 59 5.60 -4.42 -8.99
C SER A 59 6.47 -3.42 -9.77
N ASP A 60 6.00 -2.18 -9.90
CA ASP A 60 6.67 -1.15 -10.70
C ASP A 60 8.00 -0.77 -10.05
N LYS A 61 8.03 -0.75 -8.72
CA LYS A 61 9.25 -0.51 -7.94
C LYS A 61 10.26 -1.63 -8.12
N LEU A 62 9.83 -2.89 -8.09
CA LEU A 62 10.71 -4.04 -8.28
C LEU A 62 11.27 -4.10 -9.70
N ALA A 63 10.43 -3.87 -10.71
CA ALA A 63 10.86 -3.81 -12.10
C ALA A 63 11.89 -2.70 -12.34
N PHE A 64 11.70 -1.53 -11.73
CA PHE A 64 12.64 -0.42 -11.85
C PHE A 64 13.96 -0.64 -11.09
N MET A 65 13.91 -1.18 -9.88
CA MET A 65 15.11 -1.37 -9.04
C MET A 65 15.93 -2.60 -9.42
N GLY A 66 15.35 -3.55 -10.17
CA GLY A 66 16.01 -4.77 -10.58
C GLY A 66 16.33 -5.72 -9.42
N SER A 67 17.29 -6.62 -9.63
CA SER A 67 17.69 -7.60 -8.61
C SER A 67 18.49 -6.94 -7.48
N LEU A 68 17.94 -6.97 -6.27
CA LEU A 68 18.59 -6.43 -5.09
C LEU A 68 19.29 -7.52 -4.27
N LYS A 69 20.37 -7.15 -3.57
CA LYS A 69 21.11 -8.07 -2.67
C LYS A 69 20.20 -8.78 -1.66
N ASN A 70 19.24 -8.06 -1.09
CA ASN A 70 18.31 -8.61 -0.10
C ASN A 70 17.42 -9.71 -0.68
N GLU A 71 17.07 -9.62 -1.97
CA GLU A 71 16.27 -10.66 -2.62
C GLU A 71 17.10 -11.91 -2.89
N ARG A 72 18.37 -11.73 -3.28
CA ARG A 72 19.31 -12.84 -3.46
C ARG A 72 19.47 -13.64 -2.16
N ILE A 73 19.73 -12.95 -1.04
CA ILE A 73 19.88 -13.59 0.27
C ILE A 73 18.59 -14.32 0.69
N LYS A 74 17.41 -13.72 0.46
CA LYS A 74 16.13 -14.37 0.75
C LYS A 74 15.89 -15.61 -0.10
N ARG A 75 16.27 -15.59 -1.39
CA ARG A 75 16.16 -16.77 -2.27
C ARG A 75 17.10 -17.88 -1.81
N GLU A 76 18.33 -17.55 -1.44
CA GLU A 76 19.31 -18.50 -0.91
C GLU A 76 18.80 -19.13 0.40
N GLN A 77 18.27 -18.34 1.34
CA GLN A 77 17.65 -18.84 2.58
C GLN A 77 16.41 -19.71 2.31
N ALA A 78 15.54 -19.32 1.39
CA ALA A 78 14.37 -20.11 1.01
C ALA A 78 14.77 -21.46 0.36
N ALA A 79 15.83 -21.48 -0.43
CA ALA A 79 16.38 -22.70 -1.01
C ALA A 79 16.93 -23.65 0.07
N THR A 80 17.65 -23.12 1.07
CA THR A 80 18.19 -23.91 2.19
C THR A 80 17.07 -24.48 3.09
N THR A 81 16.03 -23.71 3.38
CA THR A 81 14.88 -24.18 4.18
C THR A 81 14.09 -25.26 3.44
N THR A 82 13.91 -25.11 2.12
CA THR A 82 13.20 -26.10 1.30
C THR A 82 14.00 -27.41 1.21
N ALA A 83 15.33 -27.33 1.09
CA ALA A 83 16.20 -28.50 1.13
C ALA A 83 16.14 -29.23 2.49
N ALA A 84 16.13 -28.50 3.61
CA ALA A 84 16.02 -29.10 4.95
C ALA A 84 14.66 -29.78 5.22
N ALA A 85 13.57 -29.25 4.66
CA ALA A 85 12.23 -29.84 4.76
C ALA A 85 12.06 -31.12 3.90
N THR A 86 12.90 -31.32 2.88
CA THR A 86 12.83 -32.50 2.00
C THR A 86 13.64 -33.68 2.54
N THR A 87 14.61 -33.44 3.44
CA THR A 87 15.47 -34.49 4.04
C THR A 87 14.90 -35.07 5.35
N SER A 88 13.74 -34.59 5.81
CA SER A 88 13.10 -34.99 7.08
C SER A 88 11.74 -35.68 6.89
N ALA A 89 11.42 -36.09 5.65
CA ALA A 89 10.34 -36.99 5.29
C ALA A 89 10.93 -38.26 4.65
#